data_AF-A0A4R4WPT8-F1
#
_entry.id   AF-A0A4R4WPT8-F1
#
_cell.length_a   1.000
_cell.length_b   1.000
_cell.length_c   1.000
_cell.angle_alpha   90.00
_cell.angle_beta   90.00
_cell.angle_gamma   90.00
#
_symmetry.space_group_name_H-M   'P 1'
#
loop_
_entity.id
_entity.type
_entity.pdbx_description
1 polymer ?
#
loop_
_entity_poly.entity_id
_entity_poly.type
_entity_poly.pdbx_seq_one_letter_code
_entity_poly.pdbx_strand_id
1 'polypeptide(L)'
;MDLWAIRMLIRRIDIEARLHHWHEVSDRLIEGATKHSSATIQKGDYVRISGHWRKVARVNQKSVTVETESSRTGRAEYNDITDHRPGDGADDGPLP
;
A
#
# COMPACT_ATOMS: atom_id res chain seq x y z
N MET A 1 24.03 24.89 38.78
CA MET A 1 23.12 23.93 38.10
C MET A 1 22.55 23.02 39.17
N ASP A 2 21.26 23.15 39.43
CA ASP A 2 20.55 22.31 40.41
C ASP A 2 20.24 20.93 39.83
N LEU A 3 20.10 19.94 40.73
CA LEU A 3 19.87 18.54 40.38
C LEU A 3 18.54 18.33 39.63
N TRP A 4 17.56 19.22 39.86
CA TRP A 4 16.27 19.20 39.17
C TRP A 4 16.42 19.59 37.70
N ALA A 5 17.17 20.65 37.39
CA ALA A 5 17.50 21.04 36.02
C ALA A 5 18.22 19.94 35.24
N ILE A 6 19.17 19.23 35.88
CA ILE A 6 19.87 18.10 35.25
C ILE A 6 18.91 16.94 34.95
N ARG A 7 18.06 16.57 35.91
CA ARG A 7 17.06 15.51 35.72
C ARG A 7 16.01 15.87 34.67
N MET A 8 15.62 17.13 34.59
CA MET A 8 14.70 17.66 33.59
C MET A 8 15.32 17.60 32.18
N LEU A 9 16.59 17.96 32.04
CA LEU A 9 17.34 17.88 30.78
C LEU A 9 17.47 16.43 30.28
N ILE A 10 17.85 15.51 31.16
CA ILE A 10 17.95 14.08 30.81
C ILE A 10 16.59 13.56 30.33
N ARG A 11 15.52 13.90 31.03
CA ARG A 11 14.16 13.49 30.65
C ARG A 11 13.72 14.07 29.31
N ARG A 12 14.12 15.32 29.00
CA ARG A 12 13.84 15.96 27.71
C ARG A 12 14.54 15.23 26.56
N ILE A 13 15.82 14.93 26.73
CA ILE A 13 16.62 14.19 25.73
C ILE A 13 16.01 12.81 25.46
N ASP A 14 15.61 12.08 26.51
CA ASP A 14 14.97 10.76 26.38
C ASP A 14 13.66 10.83 25.59
N ILE A 15 12.83 11.84 25.86
CA ILE A 15 11.57 12.05 25.15
C ILE A 15 11.82 12.39 23.67
N GLU A 16 12.79 13.27 23.39
CA GLU A 16 13.16 13.64 22.01
C GLU A 16 13.70 12.44 21.23
N ALA A 17 14.56 11.62 21.85
CA ALA A 17 15.08 10.40 21.23
C ALA A 17 13.96 9.39 20.93
N ARG A 18 13.01 9.24 21.85
CA ARG A 18 11.86 8.36 21.66
C ARG A 18 10.91 8.87 20.57
N LEU A 19 10.66 10.18 20.52
CA LEU A 19 9.87 10.79 19.44
C LEU A 19 10.54 10.57 18.08
N HIS A 20 11.85 10.81 17.98
CA HIS A 20 12.61 10.58 16.76
C HIS A 20 12.54 9.11 16.32
N HIS A 21 12.74 8.18 17.25
CA HIS A 21 12.64 6.75 16.97
C HIS A 21 11.27 6.36 16.41
N TRP A 22 10.18 6.81 17.03
CA TRP A 22 8.83 6.50 16.52
C TRP A 22 8.53 7.18 15.19
N HIS A 23 9.08 8.37 14.93
CA HIS A 23 8.97 9.02 13.64
C HIS A 23 9.67 8.21 12.55
N GLU A 24 10.90 7.78 12.79
CA GLU A 24 11.67 6.95 11.86
C GLU A 24 10.97 5.61 11.56
N VAL A 25 10.41 4.95 12.58
CA VAL A 25 9.60 3.75 12.41
C VAL A 25 8.36 4.04 11.55
N SER A 26 7.68 5.16 11.77
CA SER A 26 6.51 5.56 10.98
C SER A 26 6.87 5.86 9.53
N ASP A 27 7.93 6.62 9.28
CA ASP A 27 8.41 6.94 7.93
C ASP A 27 8.77 5.66 7.17
N ARG A 28 9.50 4.74 7.80
CA ARG A 28 9.83 3.44 7.21
C ARG A 28 8.58 2.61 6.89
N LEU A 29 7.54 2.69 7.72
CA LEU A 29 6.27 2.02 7.47
C LEU A 29 5.47 2.67 6.34
N ILE A 30 5.56 3.99 6.16
CA ILE A 30 4.91 4.73 5.06
C ILE A 30 5.66 4.48 3.75
N GLU A 31 6.99 4.48 3.76
CA GLU A 31 7.82 4.14 2.60
C GLU A 31 7.59 2.69 2.15
N GLY A 32 7.33 1.79 3.10
CA GLY A 32 6.95 0.40 2.84
C GLY A 32 5.44 0.18 2.64
N ALA A 33 4.59 1.19 2.88
CA ALA A 33 3.15 1.07 2.71
C ALA A 33 2.87 1.00 1.21
N THR A 34 2.13 -0.02 0.83
CA THR A 34 1.80 -0.31 -0.55
C THR A 34 1.11 0.88 -1.23
N LYS A 35 1.70 1.35 -2.33
CA LYS A 35 1.13 2.41 -3.19
C LYS A 35 -0.23 2.03 -3.78
N HIS A 36 -0.59 0.75 -3.72
CA HIS A 36 -1.78 0.20 -4.33
C HIS A 36 -2.79 -0.22 -3.26
N SER A 37 -4.02 0.19 -3.44
CA SER A 37 -5.13 -0.18 -2.57
C SER A 37 -6.43 -0.31 -3.37
N SER A 38 -7.50 -0.77 -2.72
CA SER A 38 -8.83 -0.79 -3.32
C SER A 38 -9.36 0.59 -3.70
N ALA A 39 -8.75 1.66 -3.19
CA ALA A 39 -9.13 3.02 -3.56
C ALA A 39 -8.49 3.47 -4.88
N THR A 40 -7.36 2.88 -5.27
CA THR A 40 -6.59 3.29 -6.46
C THR A 40 -6.76 2.35 -7.65
N ILE A 41 -7.17 1.10 -7.41
CA ILE A 41 -7.33 0.07 -8.45
C ILE A 41 -8.82 -0.25 -8.61
N GLN A 42 -9.28 -0.29 -9.87
CA GLN A 42 -10.64 -0.64 -10.23
C GLN A 42 -10.71 -1.96 -11.01
N LYS A 43 -11.94 -2.52 -11.10
CA LYS A 43 -12.18 -3.65 -11.99
C LYS A 43 -11.93 -3.21 -13.44
N GLY A 44 -11.26 -4.06 -14.21
CA GLY A 44 -10.88 -3.77 -15.61
C GLY A 44 -9.48 -3.20 -15.76
N ASP A 45 -8.87 -2.68 -14.67
CA ASP A 45 -7.48 -2.21 -14.68
C ASP A 45 -6.48 -3.33 -14.93
N TYR A 46 -5.25 -2.95 -15.27
CA TYR A 46 -4.13 -3.88 -15.38
C TYR A 46 -3.14 -3.64 -14.24
N VAL A 47 -2.76 -4.72 -13.57
CA VAL A 47 -1.76 -4.72 -12.50
C VAL A 47 -0.58 -5.60 -12.90
N ARG A 48 0.64 -5.20 -12.52
CA ARG A 48 1.84 -5.97 -12.78
C ARG A 48 2.27 -6.77 -11.56
N ILE A 49 2.28 -8.09 -11.70
CA ILE A 49 2.60 -9.04 -10.64
C ILE A 49 3.70 -9.98 -11.15
N SER A 50 4.81 -10.09 -10.42
CA SER A 50 5.96 -10.92 -10.79
C SER A 50 6.42 -10.73 -12.23
N GLY A 51 6.39 -9.50 -12.73
CA GLY A 51 6.79 -9.14 -14.10
C GLY A 51 5.69 -9.25 -15.17
N HIS A 52 4.54 -9.86 -14.89
CA HIS A 52 3.44 -10.06 -15.84
C HIS A 52 2.27 -9.10 -15.58
N TRP A 53 1.73 -8.52 -16.66
CA TRP A 53 0.51 -7.73 -16.60
C TRP A 53 -0.72 -8.64 -16.56
N ARG A 54 -1.64 -8.37 -15.65
CA ARG A 54 -2.89 -9.13 -15.50
C ARG A 54 -4.07 -8.19 -15.32
N LYS A 55 -5.19 -8.52 -15.96
CA LYS A 55 -6.43 -7.74 -15.87
C LYS A 55 -7.13 -8.02 -14.54
N VAL A 56 -7.61 -6.98 -13.87
CA VAL A 56 -8.33 -7.09 -12.60
C VAL A 56 -9.78 -7.50 -12.87
N ALA A 57 -10.14 -8.72 -12.48
CA ALA A 57 -11.50 -9.23 -12.53
C ALA A 57 -12.36 -8.72 -11.37
N ARG A 58 -11.76 -8.57 -10.18
CA ARG A 58 -12.44 -8.11 -8.96
C ARG A 58 -11.47 -7.45 -8.00
N VAL A 59 -11.93 -6.39 -7.35
CA VAL A 59 -11.21 -5.68 -6.29
C VAL A 59 -11.77 -6.11 -4.93
N ASN A 60 -10.91 -6.46 -3.98
CA ASN A 60 -11.27 -6.67 -2.58
C ASN A 60 -10.44 -5.73 -1.68
N GLN A 61 -10.80 -5.63 -0.41
CA GLN A 61 -10.17 -4.67 0.52
C GLN A 61 -8.65 -4.90 0.73
N LYS A 62 -8.15 -6.13 0.64
CA LYS A 62 -6.73 -6.47 0.84
C LYS A 62 -6.03 -7.12 -0.35
N SER A 63 -6.78 -7.45 -1.40
CA SER A 63 -6.27 -8.18 -2.55
C SER A 63 -7.12 -7.94 -3.78
N VAL A 64 -6.54 -8.14 -4.96
CA VAL A 64 -7.24 -8.16 -6.23
C VAL A 64 -7.29 -9.58 -6.79
N THR A 65 -8.38 -9.90 -7.46
CA THR A 65 -8.52 -11.10 -8.27
C THR A 65 -8.23 -10.72 -9.71
N VAL A 66 -7.30 -11.44 -10.35
CA VAL A 66 -6.83 -11.16 -11.70
C VAL A 66 -7.14 -12.30 -12.65
N GLU A 67 -7.45 -11.96 -13.90
CA GLU A 67 -7.59 -12.92 -14.98
C GLU A 67 -6.21 -13.50 -15.31
N THR A 68 -6.13 -14.82 -15.49
CA THR A 68 -4.93 -15.51 -15.96
C THR A 68 -5.23 -16.12 -17.33
N GLU A 69 -4.19 -16.39 -18.13
CA GLU A 69 -4.32 -16.93 -19.49
C GLU A 69 -4.98 -18.31 -19.54
N SER A 70 -4.86 -19.09 -18.46
CA SER A 70 -5.68 -20.27 -18.24
C SER A 70 -6.97 -19.84 -17.55
N SER A 71 -8.11 -20.48 -17.83
CA SER A 71 -9.48 -20.17 -17.31
C SER A 71 -9.65 -20.08 -15.77
N ARG A 72 -8.56 -20.06 -15.00
CA ARG A 72 -8.50 -19.76 -13.57
C ARG A 72 -8.20 -18.28 -13.32
N THR A 73 -8.93 -17.72 -12.37
CA THR A 73 -8.58 -16.46 -11.73
C THR A 73 -7.44 -16.65 -10.72
N GLY A 74 -6.44 -15.78 -10.77
CA GLY A 74 -5.40 -15.67 -9.74
C GLY A 74 -5.78 -14.66 -8.66
N ARG A 75 -5.23 -14.79 -7.46
CA ARG A 75 -5.33 -13.80 -6.38
C ARG A 75 -3.96 -13.16 -6.16
N ALA A 76 -3.93 -11.84 -6.05
CA ALA A 76 -2.72 -11.08 -5.74
C ALA A 76 -3.00 -10.10 -4.60
N GLU A 77 -2.15 -10.07 -3.60
CA GLU A 77 -2.23 -9.05 -2.55
C GLU A 77 -1.71 -7.73 -3.09
N TYR A 78 -2.16 -6.61 -2.52
CA TYR A 78 -1.66 -5.30 -2.96
C TYR A 78 -0.13 -5.18 -2.84
N ASN A 79 0.47 -5.91 -1.89
CA ASN A 79 1.91 -5.96 -1.65
C ASN A 79 2.68 -6.63 -2.78
N ASP A 80 2.03 -7.46 -3.61
CA ASP A 80 2.65 -8.14 -4.74
C ASP A 80 2.59 -7.30 -6.03
N ILE A 81 1.86 -6.18 -6.01
CA ILE A 81 1.69 -5.30 -7.16
C ILE A 81 2.89 -4.37 -7.26
N THR A 82 3.57 -4.48 -8.39
CA THR A 82 4.75 -3.67 -8.70
C THR A 82 4.43 -2.46 -9.57
N ASP A 83 3.33 -2.52 -10.32
CA ASP A 83 2.91 -1.44 -11.23
C ASP A 83 1.39 -1.52 -11.51
N HIS A 84 0.79 -0.39 -11.88
CA HIS A 84 -0.64 -0.24 -12.16
C HIS A 84 -0.85 0.67 -13.37
N ARG A 85 -1.81 0.31 -14.21
CA ARG A 85 -2.35 1.19 -15.24
C ARG A 85 -3.86 1.04 -15.36
N PRO A 86 -4.58 2.12 -15.69
CA PRO A 86 -6.00 2.06 -15.96
C PRO A 86 -6.29 1.12 -17.12
N GLY A 87 -7.41 0.40 -17.02
CA GLY A 87 -7.94 -0.39 -18.14
C GLY A 87 -8.47 0.55 -19.24
N ASP A 88 -8.47 0.08 -20.49
CA ASP A 88 -9.17 0.75 -21.57
C ASP A 88 -10.68 0.68 -21.28
N GLY A 89 -11.18 1.66 -20.53
CA GLY A 89 -12.57 1.81 -20.17
C GLY A 89 -13.38 2.32 -21.36
N ALA A 90 -13.77 1.41 -22.25
CA ALA A 90 -14.92 1.57 -23.13
C ALA A 90 -15.58 0.20 -23.29
N ASP A 91 -16.61 -0.04 -22.49
CA ASP A 91 -17.74 -0.99 -22.68
C ASP A 91 -18.03 -1.82 -21.41
N ASP A 92 -18.90 -1.28 -20.56
CA ASP A 92 -20.02 -1.99 -19.91
C ASP A 92 -20.83 -0.97 -19.10
N GLY A 93 -21.53 -0.08 -19.81
CA GLY A 93 -22.68 0.62 -19.24
C GLY A 93 -23.84 -0.38 -19.09
N PRO A 94 -24.77 -0.17 -18.14
CA PRO A 94 -25.83 -1.14 -17.89
C PRO A 94 -26.69 -1.31 -19.14
N LEU A 95 -27.07 -2.55 -19.46
CA LEU A 95 -28.06 -2.88 -20.50
C LEU A 95 -29.44 -2.28 -20.13
N PRO A 96 -30.02 -1.37 -20.94
CA PRO A 96 -31.46 -1.27 -21.13
C PRO A 96 -31.93 -2.05 -22.36
#